data_AF-A0A937DCQ9-F1
#
_entry.id   AF-A0A937DCQ9-F1
#
_cell.length_a   1.000
_cell.length_b   1.000
_cell.length_c   1.000
_cell.angle_alpha   90.00
_cell.angle_beta   90.00
_cell.angle_gamma   90.00
#
_symmetry.space_group_name_H-M   'P 1'
#
loop_
_entity.id
_entity.type
_entity.pdbx_description
1 polymer ?
#
loop_
_entity_poly.entity_id
_entity_poly.type
_entity_poly.pdbx_seq_one_letter_code
_entity_poly.pdbx_strand_id
1 'polypeptide(L)'
;MSVHINDSPVWKRPAFWALAGAVAVIGAVGWQWFGSPADLYPAAETAQRSDSAQKQISSAASGASGGAVMGDNGLVEVDVLGARMDVSRLFQLGFGGGLNVDGETRATLDTLMTQLSDPPSQKELEKLEYTLRQGLPKEEADRALKLLQGYRSYQTDLRAEGAQLGIPETQQSVDEYFAQVGRIQRRHFDEATATALFGADIRNARAVMMAAVIDQNPNLSLAQKKEQIDALRAELPPEQRGTVPEPGAGAAPEAK
;
A
#
# COMPACT_ATOMS: atom_id res chain seq x y z
N MET A 1 -25.37 -69.63 -0.31
CA MET A 1 -24.35 -68.57 -0.29
C MET A 1 -25.06 -67.26 -0.03
N SER A 2 -25.17 -66.88 1.24
CA SER A 2 -25.80 -65.62 1.64
C SER A 2 -24.69 -64.60 1.86
N VAL A 3 -24.70 -63.53 1.07
CA VAL A 3 -23.74 -62.44 1.16
C VAL A 3 -24.21 -61.47 2.24
N HIS A 4 -23.40 -61.30 3.29
CA HIS A 4 -23.59 -60.29 4.32
C HIS A 4 -23.33 -58.90 3.74
N ILE A 5 -24.34 -58.02 3.80
CA ILE A 5 -24.21 -56.59 3.53
C ILE A 5 -23.71 -55.92 4.81
N ASN A 6 -22.65 -55.13 4.68
CA ASN A 6 -21.93 -54.47 5.76
C ASN A 6 -22.60 -53.11 6.06
N ASP A 7 -23.27 -53.02 7.23
CA ASP A 7 -23.85 -51.76 7.72
C ASP A 7 -22.74 -50.81 8.19
N SER A 8 -22.60 -49.66 7.51
CA SER A 8 -21.67 -48.60 7.90
C SER A 8 -22.37 -47.58 8.81
N PRO A 9 -21.72 -47.07 9.88
CA PRO A 9 -22.34 -46.11 10.78
C PRO A 9 -22.48 -44.73 10.13
N VAL A 10 -23.73 -44.25 10.07
CA VAL A 10 -24.10 -42.92 9.60
C VAL A 10 -23.66 -41.88 10.63
N TRP A 11 -22.54 -41.20 10.39
CA TRP A 11 -22.12 -40.06 11.20
C TRP A 11 -23.07 -38.88 10.96
N LYS A 12 -23.91 -38.58 11.95
CA LYS A 12 -24.74 -37.37 12.00
C LYS A 12 -23.80 -36.16 12.10
N ARG A 13 -23.65 -35.42 11.00
CA ARG A 13 -22.99 -34.11 11.00
C ARG A 13 -23.88 -33.13 11.79
N PRO A 14 -23.38 -32.45 12.84
CA PRO A 14 -24.14 -31.35 13.43
C PRO A 14 -24.26 -30.22 12.42
N ALA A 15 -25.49 -29.83 12.13
CA ALA A 15 -25.83 -28.68 11.32
C ALA A 15 -25.46 -27.39 12.08
N PHE A 16 -24.34 -26.79 11.73
CA PHE A 16 -24.02 -25.41 12.07
C PHE A 16 -24.54 -24.52 10.94
N TRP A 17 -25.75 -23.97 11.11
CA TRP A 17 -26.23 -22.83 10.34
C TRP A 17 -26.08 -21.55 11.18
N ALA A 18 -25.72 -20.49 10.46
CA ALA A 18 -25.96 -19.08 10.75
C ALA A 18 -25.14 -18.41 11.86
N LEU A 19 -24.04 -17.77 11.43
CA LEU A 19 -23.69 -16.42 11.88
C LEU A 19 -23.11 -15.67 10.68
N ALA A 20 -24.02 -15.15 9.85
CA ALA A 20 -23.74 -14.05 8.95
C ALA A 20 -24.01 -12.76 9.74
N GLY A 21 -22.94 -12.09 10.17
CA GLY A 21 -23.06 -10.83 10.90
C GLY A 21 -21.71 -10.29 11.33
N ALA A 22 -21.37 -9.12 10.80
CA ALA A 22 -20.28 -8.22 11.18
C ALA A 22 -18.86 -8.52 10.64
N VAL A 23 -18.59 -8.07 9.40
CA VAL A 23 -17.22 -7.82 8.86
C VAL A 23 -17.01 -6.34 8.53
N ALA A 24 -17.80 -5.42 9.12
CA ALA A 24 -17.90 -4.05 8.58
C ALA A 24 -16.95 -2.98 9.17
N VAL A 25 -16.00 -3.27 10.09
CA VAL A 25 -15.29 -2.16 10.79
C VAL A 25 -13.76 -2.25 10.84
N ILE A 26 -13.09 -3.25 10.24
CA ILE A 26 -11.61 -3.21 10.08
C ILE A 26 -11.22 -2.53 8.76
N GLY A 27 -11.93 -1.46 8.41
CA GLY A 27 -11.72 -0.76 7.15
C GLY A 27 -10.66 0.33 7.25
N ALA A 28 -10.82 1.28 8.17
CA ALA A 28 -10.21 2.60 7.98
C ALA A 28 -8.66 2.65 8.04
N VAL A 29 -7.98 1.71 8.69
CA VAL A 29 -6.50 1.76 8.83
C VAL A 29 -5.78 0.82 7.86
N GLY A 30 -6.42 -0.28 7.44
CA GLY A 30 -5.91 -1.16 6.37
C GLY A 30 -6.27 -0.71 4.95
N TRP A 31 -7.31 0.14 4.81
CA TRP A 31 -7.86 0.58 3.51
C TRP A 31 -6.92 1.41 2.64
N GLN A 32 -5.91 2.07 3.20
CA GLN A 32 -4.96 2.83 2.38
C GLN A 32 -3.90 1.95 1.71
N TRP A 33 -3.69 0.72 2.17
CA TRP A 33 -2.66 -0.19 1.63
C TRP A 33 -3.21 -1.35 0.81
N PHE A 34 -4.40 -1.84 1.15
CA PHE A 34 -5.08 -2.90 0.40
C PHE A 34 -6.23 -2.25 -0.37
N GLY A 35 -6.00 -1.97 -1.66
CA GLY A 35 -6.98 -1.31 -2.54
C GLY A 35 -8.40 -1.87 -2.39
N SER A 36 -9.38 -0.98 -2.44
CA SER A 36 -10.80 -1.32 -2.31
C SER A 36 -11.19 -2.45 -3.29
N PRO A 37 -11.75 -3.58 -2.84
CA PRO A 37 -12.32 -4.60 -3.73
C PRO A 37 -13.64 -4.16 -4.39
N ALA A 38 -13.97 -2.86 -4.35
CA ALA A 38 -15.22 -2.31 -4.85
C ALA A 38 -15.37 -2.40 -6.38
N ASP A 39 -14.29 -2.70 -7.12
CA ASP A 39 -14.35 -2.93 -8.57
C ASP A 39 -14.68 -4.38 -8.96
N LEU A 40 -14.91 -5.28 -8.01
CA LEU A 40 -15.28 -6.69 -8.27
C LEU A 40 -16.79 -6.96 -8.19
N TYR A 41 -17.61 -5.95 -7.93
CA TYR A 41 -19.06 -6.06 -8.10
C TYR A 41 -19.48 -5.41 -9.41
N PRO A 42 -20.01 -6.17 -10.40
CA PRO A 42 -20.66 -5.54 -11.54
C PRO A 42 -21.84 -4.72 -11.01
N ALA A 43 -21.80 -3.41 -11.26
CA ALA A 43 -22.91 -2.52 -10.96
C ALA A 43 -24.19 -3.09 -11.56
N ALA A 44 -25.16 -3.43 -10.72
CA ALA A 44 -26.51 -3.70 -11.18
C ALA A 44 -27.00 -2.42 -11.86
N GLU A 45 -27.17 -2.53 -13.18
CA GLU A 45 -27.58 -1.49 -14.10
C GLU A 45 -29.01 -1.05 -13.79
N THR A 46 -29.19 -0.11 -12.86
CA THR A 46 -30.42 0.66 -12.77
C THR A 46 -30.39 1.76 -13.82
N ALA A 47 -30.97 1.44 -14.97
CA ALA A 47 -31.29 2.39 -16.02
C ALA A 47 -32.17 3.52 -15.46
N GLN A 48 -31.59 4.71 -15.33
CA GLN A 48 -32.36 5.95 -15.17
C GLN A 48 -31.98 6.93 -16.28
N ARG A 49 -32.82 6.85 -17.31
CA ARG A 49 -32.93 7.77 -18.43
C ARG A 49 -33.38 9.13 -17.91
N SER A 50 -32.60 10.18 -18.18
CA SER A 50 -33.08 11.57 -18.15
C SER A 50 -32.28 12.41 -19.14
N ASP A 51 -32.88 12.55 -20.32
CA ASP A 51 -32.64 13.64 -21.26
C ASP A 51 -32.93 14.99 -20.59
N SER A 52 -31.96 15.90 -20.55
CA SER A 52 -32.22 17.31 -20.89
C SER A 52 -30.91 18.05 -21.22
N ALA A 53 -30.96 18.78 -22.33
CA ALA A 53 -29.91 19.62 -22.88
C ALA A 53 -29.56 20.85 -22.03
N GLN A 54 -28.28 21.25 -21.99
CA GLN A 54 -27.86 22.66 -21.98
C GLN A 54 -26.36 22.76 -22.31
N LYS A 55 -25.99 23.12 -23.55
CA LYS A 55 -25.80 24.49 -24.07
C LYS A 55 -24.35 24.99 -23.91
N GLN A 56 -23.69 25.04 -25.07
CA GLN A 56 -22.57 25.88 -25.48
C GLN A 56 -22.08 26.94 -24.48
N ILE A 57 -20.79 26.88 -24.16
CA ILE A 57 -19.93 28.08 -24.11
C ILE A 57 -18.55 27.70 -24.65
N SER A 58 -18.20 28.27 -25.81
CA SER A 58 -16.84 28.35 -26.33
C SER A 58 -16.06 29.47 -25.62
N SER A 59 -14.72 29.41 -25.71
CA SER A 59 -13.67 30.37 -25.27
C SER A 59 -12.87 29.82 -24.08
N ALA A 60 -11.54 29.85 -24.02
CA ALA A 60 -10.52 30.41 -24.90
C ALA A 60 -9.21 29.63 -24.69
N ALA A 61 -8.39 29.56 -25.73
CA ALA A 61 -7.02 29.12 -25.66
C ALA A 61 -6.22 30.05 -24.72
N SER A 62 -5.55 29.46 -23.72
CA SER A 62 -4.44 30.09 -23.01
C SER A 62 -3.20 29.22 -23.23
N GLY A 63 -2.22 29.80 -23.89
CA GLY A 63 -0.95 29.16 -24.22
C GLY A 63 -0.19 28.78 -22.96
N ALA A 64 0.11 27.50 -22.84
CA ALA A 64 1.09 26.98 -21.90
C ALA A 64 2.49 27.38 -22.38
N SER A 65 2.92 28.57 -21.99
CA SER A 65 4.35 28.90 -21.96
C SER A 65 4.91 28.27 -20.68
N GLY A 66 5.63 27.16 -20.84
CA GLY A 66 6.45 26.57 -19.77
C GLY A 66 7.64 27.49 -19.48
N GLY A 67 7.39 28.60 -18.79
CA GLY A 67 8.43 29.46 -18.25
C GLY A 67 8.77 28.99 -16.84
N ALA A 68 9.99 28.53 -16.63
CA ALA A 68 10.56 28.43 -15.30
C ALA A 68 10.59 29.86 -14.71
N VAL A 69 9.74 30.13 -13.73
CA VAL A 69 9.77 31.39 -12.99
C VAL A 69 10.82 31.21 -11.91
N MET A 70 11.91 31.96 -11.98
CA MET A 70 12.85 32.07 -10.86
C MET A 70 12.08 32.65 -9.67
N GLY A 71 11.83 31.84 -8.66
CA GLY A 71 11.25 32.30 -7.40
C GLY A 71 12.21 33.25 -6.69
N ASP A 72 11.65 34.18 -5.91
CA ASP A 72 12.34 35.25 -5.16
C ASP A 72 13.46 34.75 -4.20
N ASN A 73 13.53 33.43 -3.98
CA ASN A 73 14.56 32.76 -3.18
C ASN A 73 15.60 31.96 -3.98
N GLY A 74 15.65 32.10 -5.31
CA GLY A 74 16.62 31.37 -6.17
C GLY A 74 16.36 29.86 -6.29
N LEU A 75 15.22 29.37 -5.83
CA LEU A 75 14.78 27.99 -5.96
C LEU A 75 13.94 27.83 -7.23
N VAL A 76 14.21 26.76 -8.00
CA VAL A 76 13.47 26.45 -9.22
C VAL A 76 12.15 25.80 -8.83
N GLU A 77 11.08 26.59 -8.73
CA GLU A 77 9.73 26.05 -8.62
C GLU A 77 9.34 25.42 -9.95
N VAL A 78 9.17 24.09 -9.96
CA VAL A 78 8.66 23.39 -11.13
C VAL A 78 7.20 23.07 -10.90
N ASP A 79 6.38 23.49 -11.86
CA ASP A 79 4.99 23.08 -11.94
C ASP A 79 4.93 21.62 -12.39
N VAL A 80 4.95 20.72 -11.40
CA VAL A 80 4.72 19.29 -11.60
C VAL A 80 3.21 19.09 -11.56
N LEU A 81 2.60 19.01 -12.74
CA LEU A 81 1.19 18.62 -12.94
C LEU A 81 0.15 19.53 -12.25
N GLY A 82 0.43 20.84 -12.12
CA GLY A 82 -0.46 21.81 -11.49
C GLY A 82 -0.15 22.08 -10.01
N ALA A 83 0.76 21.30 -9.41
CA ALA A 83 1.28 21.52 -8.07
C ALA A 83 2.70 22.10 -8.16
N ARG A 84 2.91 23.28 -7.56
CA ARG A 84 4.25 23.84 -7.36
C ARG A 84 4.97 22.99 -6.31
N MET A 85 5.76 22.03 -6.75
CA MET A 85 6.62 21.25 -5.88
C MET A 85 8.07 21.52 -6.23
N ASP A 86 8.83 21.85 -5.20
CA ASP A 86 10.26 22.00 -5.28
C ASP A 86 10.88 20.60 -5.36
N VAL A 87 11.44 20.27 -6.51
CA VAL A 87 12.02 18.95 -6.82
C VAL A 87 13.19 18.66 -5.89
N SER A 88 13.90 19.70 -5.47
CA SER A 88 14.98 19.63 -4.49
C SER A 88 14.46 19.34 -3.09
N ARG A 89 13.16 19.53 -2.81
CA ARG A 89 12.50 19.09 -1.58
C ARG A 89 11.89 17.70 -1.67
N LEU A 90 11.54 17.23 -2.88
CA LEU A 90 11.04 15.87 -3.07
C LEU A 90 12.08 14.83 -2.67
N PHE A 91 13.34 15.14 -2.95
CA PHE A 91 14.48 14.28 -2.66
C PHE A 91 15.44 15.00 -1.73
N GLN A 92 15.45 14.60 -0.45
CA GLN A 92 16.38 15.18 0.51
C GLN A 92 17.82 14.84 0.12
N LEU A 93 18.60 15.87 -0.21
CA LEU A 93 20.05 15.76 -0.34
C LEU A 93 20.65 15.74 1.07
N GLY A 94 21.35 14.66 1.42
CA GLY A 94 22.10 14.54 2.65
C GLY A 94 23.26 15.54 2.72
N PHE A 95 23.90 15.64 3.89
CA PHE A 95 24.95 16.63 4.20
C PHE A 95 26.17 16.60 3.24
N GLY A 96 26.37 15.49 2.51
CA GLY A 96 27.39 15.34 1.47
C GLY A 96 26.95 15.69 0.04
N GLY A 97 25.74 16.22 -0.15
CA GLY A 97 25.16 16.49 -1.47
C GLY A 97 24.65 15.25 -2.21
N GLY A 98 24.57 14.10 -1.52
CA GLY A 98 24.05 12.85 -2.06
C GLY A 98 22.59 12.62 -1.72
N LEU A 99 21.85 11.93 -2.57
CA LEU A 99 20.47 11.52 -2.31
C LEU A 99 20.41 10.63 -1.06
N ASN A 100 19.70 11.09 -0.02
CA ASN A 100 19.37 10.25 1.12
C ASN A 100 18.22 9.32 0.72
N VAL A 101 18.40 8.00 0.86
CA VAL A 101 17.38 7.01 0.51
C VAL A 101 16.88 6.38 1.79
N ASP A 102 15.59 6.57 2.09
CA ASP A 102 14.94 6.13 3.32
C ASP A 102 13.41 5.99 3.14
N GLY A 103 12.68 5.77 4.24
CA GLY A 103 11.21 5.68 4.22
C GLY A 103 10.50 6.96 3.74
N GLU A 104 11.10 8.13 3.94
CA GLU A 104 10.54 9.39 3.43
C GLU A 104 10.67 9.47 1.91
N THR A 105 11.81 9.02 1.37
CA THR A 105 12.01 8.89 -0.08
C THR A 105 10.93 8.01 -0.71
N ARG A 106 10.58 6.91 -0.05
CA ARG A 106 9.47 6.04 -0.50
C ARG A 106 8.14 6.79 -0.50
N ALA A 107 7.80 7.50 0.58
CA ALA A 107 6.56 8.27 0.66
C ALA A 107 6.46 9.35 -0.43
N THR A 108 7.59 9.99 -0.77
CA THR A 108 7.67 10.91 -1.91
C THR A 108 7.40 10.18 -3.22
N LEU A 109 8.02 9.01 -3.44
CA LEU A 109 7.79 8.22 -4.64
C LEU A 109 6.32 7.80 -4.77
N ASP A 110 5.68 7.37 -3.67
CA ASP A 110 4.25 7.07 -3.62
C ASP A 110 3.40 8.28 -4.00
N THR A 111 3.68 9.43 -3.38
CA THR A 111 2.98 10.69 -3.67
C THR A 111 3.12 11.07 -5.15
N LEU A 112 4.32 10.96 -5.70
CA LEU A 112 4.57 11.23 -7.12
C LEU A 112 3.79 10.27 -8.04
N MET A 113 3.69 8.98 -7.67
CA MET A 113 2.92 8.00 -8.45
C MET A 113 1.42 8.30 -8.44
N THR A 114 0.86 8.78 -7.33
CA THR A 114 -0.57 9.13 -7.26
C THR A 114 -0.94 10.37 -8.09
N GLN A 115 0.04 11.21 -8.42
CA GLN A 115 -0.17 12.39 -9.26
C GLN A 115 -0.04 12.10 -10.75
N LEU A 116 0.67 11.03 -11.10
CA LEU A 116 0.79 10.58 -12.47
C LEU A 116 -0.45 9.79 -12.89
N SER A 117 -0.76 9.82 -14.19
CA SER A 117 -1.76 8.93 -14.77
C SER A 117 -1.38 7.45 -14.55
N ASP A 118 -2.35 6.53 -14.40
CA ASP A 118 -2.10 5.07 -14.39
C ASP A 118 -2.65 4.44 -15.69
N PRO A 119 -1.80 4.04 -16.66
CA PRO A 119 -0.34 4.18 -16.69
C PRO A 119 0.12 5.60 -17.09
N PRO A 120 1.34 6.03 -16.69
CA PRO A 120 1.83 7.36 -17.03
C PRO A 120 2.23 7.43 -18.49
N SER A 121 1.89 8.54 -19.13
CA SER A 121 2.27 8.80 -20.51
C SER A 121 3.76 9.06 -20.65
N GLN A 122 4.31 8.76 -21.83
CA GLN A 122 5.72 9.02 -22.14
C GLN A 122 6.09 10.50 -21.94
N LYS A 123 5.18 11.42 -22.26
CA LYS A 123 5.37 12.86 -22.09
C LYS A 123 5.49 13.27 -20.62
N GLU A 124 4.69 12.68 -19.74
CA GLU A 124 4.78 12.93 -18.29
C GLU A 124 6.12 12.45 -17.74
N LEU A 125 6.59 11.28 -18.18
CA LEU A 125 7.88 10.72 -17.78
C LEU A 125 9.06 11.57 -18.27
N GLU A 126 9.02 12.03 -19.52
CA GLU A 126 10.04 12.93 -20.08
C GLU A 126 10.07 14.27 -19.34
N LYS A 127 8.89 14.82 -19.01
CA LYS A 127 8.80 16.06 -18.21
C LYS A 127 9.41 15.85 -16.82
N LEU A 128 9.10 14.73 -16.16
CA LEU A 128 9.64 14.40 -14.85
C LEU A 128 11.15 14.19 -14.90
N GLU A 129 11.66 13.51 -15.92
CA GLU A 129 13.11 13.35 -16.12
C GLU A 129 13.81 14.69 -16.32
N TYR A 130 13.29 15.51 -17.23
CA TYR A 130 13.82 16.85 -17.46
C TYR A 130 13.86 17.66 -16.15
N THR A 131 12.78 17.59 -15.38
CA THR A 131 12.62 18.26 -14.10
C THR A 131 13.67 17.82 -13.07
N LEU A 132 13.89 16.50 -12.92
CA LEU A 132 14.92 15.96 -12.03
C LEU A 132 16.33 16.38 -12.45
N ARG A 133 16.61 16.37 -13.76
CA ARG A 133 17.92 16.79 -14.30
C ARG A 133 18.21 18.27 -14.13
N GLN A 134 17.18 19.12 -14.05
CA GLN A 134 17.34 20.55 -13.78
C GLN A 134 17.48 20.85 -12.28
N GLY A 135 16.82 20.07 -11.42
CA GLY A 135 16.76 20.32 -9.97
C GLY A 135 17.85 19.64 -9.14
N LEU A 136 18.56 18.66 -9.69
CA LEU A 136 19.55 17.85 -8.98
C LEU A 136 20.91 17.81 -9.70
N PRO A 137 22.02 17.64 -8.97
CA PRO A 137 23.31 17.30 -9.57
C PRO A 137 23.17 16.07 -10.46
N LYS A 138 23.91 16.02 -11.58
CA LYS A 138 23.77 14.97 -12.61
C LYS A 138 23.74 13.54 -12.03
N GLU A 139 24.66 13.22 -11.14
CA GLU A 139 24.76 11.89 -10.53
C GLU A 139 23.55 11.56 -9.65
N GLU A 140 23.02 12.54 -8.93
CA GLU A 140 21.85 12.36 -8.06
C GLU A 140 20.55 12.30 -8.87
N ALA A 141 20.46 13.06 -9.97
CA ALA A 141 19.36 12.96 -10.93
C ALA A 141 19.30 11.54 -11.53
N ASP A 142 20.44 10.99 -11.95
CA ASP A 142 20.51 9.63 -12.50
C ASP A 142 20.12 8.56 -11.45
N ARG A 143 20.50 8.74 -10.17
CA ARG A 143 20.06 7.87 -9.07
C ARG A 143 18.57 7.97 -8.78
N ALA A 144 18.02 9.18 -8.72
CA ALA A 144 16.60 9.43 -8.50
C ALA A 144 15.76 8.81 -9.62
N LEU A 145 16.20 8.95 -10.88
CA LEU A 145 15.56 8.31 -12.04
C LEU A 145 15.58 6.79 -11.95
N LYS A 146 16.70 6.20 -11.53
CA LYS A 146 16.79 4.75 -11.32
C LYS A 146 15.84 4.28 -10.22
N LEU A 147 15.76 4.99 -9.10
CA LEU A 147 14.82 4.68 -8.02
C LEU A 147 13.37 4.78 -8.48
N LEU A 148 13.01 5.83 -9.20
CA LEU A 148 11.69 6.03 -9.77
C LEU A 148 11.29 4.88 -10.70
N GLN A 149 12.19 4.49 -11.61
CA GLN A 149 11.96 3.37 -12.52
C GLN A 149 11.77 2.06 -11.75
N GLY A 150 12.67 1.75 -10.82
CA GLY A 150 12.58 0.57 -9.96
C GLY A 150 11.29 0.53 -9.15
N TYR A 151 10.85 1.69 -8.63
CA TYR A 151 9.62 1.81 -7.86
C TYR A 151 8.37 1.52 -8.68
N ARG A 152 8.31 2.04 -9.90
CA ARG A 152 7.20 1.76 -10.83
C ARG A 152 7.12 0.28 -11.20
N SER A 153 8.26 -0.33 -11.52
CA SER A 153 8.33 -1.75 -11.82
C SER A 153 7.96 -2.61 -10.60
N TYR A 154 8.42 -2.22 -9.40
CA TYR A 154 8.02 -2.83 -8.13
C TYR A 154 6.50 -2.79 -7.91
N GLN A 155 5.86 -1.63 -8.07
CA GLN A 155 4.41 -1.47 -7.91
C GLN A 155 3.62 -2.31 -8.92
N THR A 156 4.13 -2.43 -10.14
CA THR A 156 3.51 -3.26 -11.19
C THR A 156 3.56 -4.74 -10.81
N ASP A 157 4.73 -5.22 -10.42
CA ASP A 157 4.93 -6.62 -10.01
C ASP A 157 4.18 -6.95 -8.72
N LEU A 158 4.16 -6.02 -7.75
CA LEU A 158 3.45 -6.19 -6.49
C LEU A 158 1.93 -6.32 -6.74
N ARG A 159 1.36 -5.54 -7.67
CA ARG A 159 -0.05 -5.70 -8.06
C ARG A 159 -0.29 -7.05 -8.77
N ALA A 160 0.57 -7.42 -9.70
CA ALA A 160 0.42 -8.64 -10.50
C ALA A 160 0.54 -9.93 -9.67
N GLU A 161 1.49 -9.96 -8.73
CA GLU A 161 1.80 -11.13 -7.91
C GLU A 161 1.10 -11.09 -6.54
N GLY A 162 0.93 -9.89 -5.97
CA GLY A 162 0.33 -9.71 -4.64
C GLY A 162 -1.15 -10.10 -4.58
N ALA A 163 -1.88 -9.97 -5.69
CA ALA A 163 -3.27 -10.44 -5.77
C ALA A 163 -3.43 -11.94 -5.51
N GLN A 164 -2.35 -12.73 -5.67
CA GLN A 164 -2.36 -14.18 -5.49
C GLN A 164 -2.08 -14.60 -4.05
N LEU A 165 -1.58 -13.70 -3.20
CA LEU A 165 -1.09 -14.05 -1.86
C LEU A 165 -2.19 -14.21 -0.80
N GLY A 166 -3.41 -13.76 -1.07
CA GLY A 166 -4.53 -13.82 -0.11
C GLY A 166 -4.26 -13.06 1.19
N ILE A 167 -5.15 -13.22 2.17
CA ILE A 167 -4.99 -12.69 3.52
C ILE A 167 -4.36 -13.79 4.39
N PRO A 168 -3.20 -13.56 5.04
CA PRO A 168 -2.60 -14.54 5.93
C PRO A 168 -3.47 -14.86 7.15
N GLU A 169 -3.71 -16.14 7.42
CA GLU A 169 -4.49 -16.63 8.58
C GLU A 169 -3.63 -17.28 9.67
N THR A 170 -2.39 -17.61 9.32
CA THR A 170 -1.43 -18.29 10.21
C THR A 170 -0.09 -17.57 10.22
N GLN A 171 0.69 -17.78 11.28
CA GLN A 171 2.05 -17.26 11.38
C GLN A 171 2.91 -17.67 10.18
N GLN A 172 2.83 -18.93 9.76
CA GLN A 172 3.55 -19.42 8.58
C GLN A 172 3.14 -18.66 7.31
N SER A 173 1.84 -18.44 7.08
CA SER A 173 1.38 -17.69 5.91
C SER A 173 1.81 -16.21 5.94
N VAL A 174 1.95 -15.60 7.13
CA VAL A 174 2.51 -14.24 7.28
C VAL A 174 3.97 -14.24 6.83
N ASP A 175 4.75 -15.23 7.27
CA ASP A 175 6.16 -15.35 6.89
C ASP A 175 6.34 -15.58 5.39
N GLU A 176 5.51 -16.43 4.78
CA GLU A 176 5.48 -16.69 3.34
C GLU A 176 5.10 -15.44 2.54
N TYR A 177 4.09 -14.68 3.01
CA TYR A 177 3.68 -13.41 2.42
C TYR A 177 4.85 -12.42 2.35
N PHE A 178 5.51 -12.15 3.47
CA PHE A 178 6.64 -11.20 3.50
C PHE A 178 7.88 -11.74 2.79
N ALA A 179 8.06 -13.05 2.74
CA ALA A 179 9.11 -13.65 1.90
C ALA A 179 8.86 -13.40 0.40
N GLN A 180 7.61 -13.46 -0.07
CA GLN A 180 7.27 -13.09 -1.45
C GLN A 180 7.50 -11.60 -1.69
N VAL A 181 7.01 -10.72 -0.82
CA VAL A 181 7.21 -9.27 -0.94
C VAL A 181 8.71 -8.93 -1.02
N GLY A 182 9.53 -9.56 -0.16
CA GLY A 182 10.98 -9.38 -0.19
C GLY A 182 11.64 -9.90 -1.48
N ARG A 183 11.12 -10.98 -2.09
CA ARG A 183 11.58 -11.44 -3.42
C ARG A 183 11.28 -10.40 -4.50
N ILE A 184 10.08 -9.83 -4.51
CA ILE A 184 9.67 -8.80 -5.46
C ILE A 184 10.58 -7.57 -5.31
N GLN A 185 10.82 -7.10 -4.09
CA GLN A 185 11.72 -5.96 -3.80
C GLN A 185 13.13 -6.19 -4.35
N ARG A 186 13.71 -7.38 -4.10
CA ARG A 186 15.08 -7.72 -4.56
C ARG A 186 15.25 -7.81 -6.08
N ARG A 187 14.17 -7.86 -6.86
CA ARG A 187 14.26 -7.78 -8.33
C ARG A 187 14.49 -6.35 -8.83
N HIS A 188 14.03 -5.36 -8.07
CA HIS A 188 14.05 -3.94 -8.47
C HIS A 188 15.08 -3.11 -7.71
N PHE A 189 15.48 -3.57 -6.53
CA PHE A 189 16.39 -2.87 -5.63
C PHE A 189 17.46 -3.81 -5.09
N ASP A 190 18.65 -3.28 -4.86
CA ASP A 190 19.63 -3.97 -4.02
C ASP A 190 19.15 -4.03 -2.55
N GLU A 191 19.82 -4.87 -1.75
CA GLU A 191 19.43 -5.12 -0.36
C GLU A 191 19.47 -3.86 0.51
N ALA A 192 20.47 -2.99 0.32
CA ALA A 192 20.60 -1.77 1.10
C ALA A 192 19.47 -0.79 0.78
N THR A 193 19.20 -0.57 -0.51
CA THR A 193 18.11 0.28 -1.00
C THR A 193 16.75 -0.25 -0.56
N ALA A 194 16.51 -1.56 -0.68
CA ALA A 194 15.26 -2.16 -0.24
C ALA A 194 15.06 -2.01 1.28
N THR A 195 16.12 -2.24 2.07
CA THR A 195 16.06 -2.07 3.53
C THR A 195 15.78 -0.62 3.92
N ALA A 196 16.39 0.33 3.22
CA ALA A 196 16.21 1.74 3.50
C ALA A 196 14.80 2.24 3.15
N LEU A 197 14.26 1.86 1.99
CA LEU A 197 12.93 2.24 1.54
C LEU A 197 11.82 1.54 2.32
N PHE A 198 11.96 0.25 2.61
CA PHE A 198 10.85 -0.60 3.05
C PHE A 198 11.00 -1.17 4.45
N GLY A 199 12.20 -1.18 5.03
CA GLY A 199 12.51 -1.99 6.21
C GLY A 199 11.66 -1.66 7.43
N ALA A 200 11.43 -0.38 7.71
CA ALA A 200 10.59 0.06 8.83
C ALA A 200 9.11 -0.34 8.61
N ASP A 201 8.57 -0.10 7.43
CA ASP A 201 7.18 -0.41 7.10
C ASP A 201 6.92 -1.92 7.09
N ILE A 202 7.85 -2.72 6.57
CA ILE A 202 7.72 -4.18 6.51
C ILE A 202 7.73 -4.78 7.93
N ARG A 203 8.60 -4.29 8.81
CA ARG A 203 8.60 -4.72 10.23
C ARG A 203 7.27 -4.38 10.90
N ASN A 204 6.78 -3.16 10.73
CA ASN A 204 5.50 -2.72 11.27
C ASN A 204 4.33 -3.54 10.72
N ALA A 205 4.23 -3.69 9.40
CA ALA A 205 3.17 -4.45 8.74
C ALA A 205 3.16 -5.92 9.17
N ARG A 206 4.35 -6.53 9.33
CA ARG A 206 4.46 -7.90 9.84
C ARG A 206 3.96 -8.03 11.26
N ALA A 207 4.32 -7.09 12.14
CA ALA A 207 3.83 -7.08 13.52
C ALA A 207 2.30 -6.91 13.59
N VAL A 208 1.72 -6.03 12.77
CA VAL A 208 0.25 -5.83 12.70
C VAL A 208 -0.45 -7.10 12.20
N MET A 209 0.04 -7.74 11.14
CA MET A 209 -0.54 -9.01 10.66
C MET A 209 -0.41 -10.13 11.69
N MET A 210 0.73 -10.24 12.37
CA MET A 210 0.93 -11.25 13.41
C MET A 210 -0.01 -11.04 14.59
N ALA A 211 -0.22 -9.79 15.01
CA ALA A 211 -1.17 -9.46 16.06
C ALA A 211 -2.61 -9.88 15.69
N ALA A 212 -3.01 -9.71 14.43
CA ALA A 212 -4.31 -10.19 13.94
C ALA A 212 -4.42 -11.72 14.02
N VAL A 213 -3.37 -12.46 13.62
CA VAL A 213 -3.33 -13.93 13.74
C VAL A 213 -3.43 -14.38 15.21
N ILE A 214 -2.71 -13.71 16.12
CA ILE A 214 -2.77 -14.01 17.56
C ILE A 214 -4.16 -13.73 18.11
N ASP A 215 -4.77 -12.61 17.74
CA ASP A 215 -6.10 -12.23 18.22
C ASP A 215 -7.20 -13.21 17.77
N GLN A 216 -7.07 -13.77 16.57
CA GLN A 216 -8.00 -14.77 16.04
C GLN A 216 -7.79 -16.18 16.59
N ASN A 217 -6.67 -16.45 17.27
CA ASN A 217 -6.36 -17.79 17.76
C ASN A 217 -7.30 -18.20 18.94
N PRO A 218 -8.15 -19.23 18.78
CA PRO A 218 -9.09 -19.64 19.82
C PRO A 218 -8.43 -20.41 20.97
N ASN A 219 -7.19 -20.89 20.78
CA ASN A 219 -6.46 -21.67 21.78
C ASN A 219 -5.71 -20.79 22.79
N LEU A 220 -5.73 -19.47 22.60
CA LEU A 220 -5.09 -18.51 23.49
C LEU A 220 -6.15 -17.81 24.35
N SER A 221 -5.93 -17.79 25.66
CA SER A 221 -6.66 -16.91 26.57
C SER A 221 -6.35 -15.44 26.26
N LEU A 222 -7.23 -14.53 26.70
CA LEU A 222 -7.02 -13.08 26.52
C LEU A 222 -5.69 -12.62 27.13
N ALA A 223 -5.30 -13.18 28.28
CA ALA A 223 -4.02 -12.86 28.92
C ALA A 223 -2.81 -13.30 28.07
N GLN A 224 -2.86 -14.50 27.48
CA GLN A 224 -1.81 -15.00 26.58
C GLN A 224 -1.74 -14.19 25.28
N LYS A 225 -2.89 -13.80 24.71
CA LYS A 225 -2.94 -12.92 23.53
C LYS A 225 -2.26 -11.58 23.83
N LYS A 226 -2.59 -10.99 24.98
CA LYS A 226 -1.97 -9.74 25.44
C LYS A 226 -0.46 -9.87 25.57
N GLU A 227 0.01 -10.91 26.26
CA GLU A 227 1.45 -11.15 26.46
C GLU A 227 2.19 -11.25 25.12
N GLN A 228 1.65 -12.03 24.17
CA GLN A 228 2.28 -12.19 22.85
C GLN A 228 2.27 -10.90 22.02
N ILE A 229 1.16 -10.15 22.04
CA ILE A 229 1.07 -8.86 21.33
C ILE A 229 1.99 -7.81 21.96
N ASP A 230 2.11 -7.77 23.29
CA ASP A 230 3.02 -6.88 23.99
C ASP A 230 4.49 -7.22 23.68
N ALA A 231 4.83 -8.51 23.51
CA ALA A 231 6.14 -8.94 23.03
C ALA A 231 6.42 -8.43 21.59
N LEU A 232 5.46 -8.55 20.66
CA LEU A 232 5.60 -8.02 19.30
C LEU A 232 5.82 -6.51 19.29
N ARG A 233 5.13 -5.76 20.14
CA ARG A 233 5.32 -4.30 20.26
C ARG A 233 6.68 -3.92 20.79
N ALA A 234 7.25 -4.72 21.69
CA ALA A 234 8.57 -4.46 22.25
C ALA A 234 9.68 -4.52 21.19
N GLU A 235 9.49 -5.31 20.14
CA GLU A 235 10.41 -5.41 18.99
C GLU A 235 10.33 -4.22 18.03
N LEU A 236 9.26 -3.43 18.08
CA LEU A 236 9.07 -2.27 17.22
C LEU A 236 9.77 -1.01 17.76
N PRO A 237 10.22 -0.12 16.86
CA PRO A 237 10.64 1.23 17.22
C PRO A 237 9.56 1.96 18.05
N PRO A 238 9.94 2.81 19.02
CA PRO A 238 9.00 3.47 19.92
C PRO A 238 7.81 4.15 19.23
N GLU A 239 8.07 4.82 18.11
CA GLU A 239 7.10 5.53 17.28
C GLU A 239 6.08 4.59 16.59
N GLN A 240 6.40 3.31 16.43
CA GLN A 240 5.53 2.31 15.81
C GLN A 240 4.76 1.46 16.83
N ARG A 241 5.09 1.49 18.12
CA ARG A 241 4.45 0.59 19.11
C ARG A 241 2.94 0.77 19.22
N GLY A 242 2.45 1.98 18.97
CA GLY A 242 1.02 2.32 19.02
C GLY A 242 0.20 1.87 17.81
N THR A 243 0.83 1.35 16.75
CA THR A 243 0.12 0.88 15.54
C THR A 243 -0.44 -0.54 15.70
N VAL A 244 0.11 -1.33 16.63
CA VAL A 244 -0.31 -2.70 16.87
C VAL A 244 -1.54 -2.72 17.78
N PRO A 245 -2.69 -3.26 17.33
CA PRO A 245 -3.94 -3.21 18.07
C PRO A 245 -3.85 -3.98 19.41
N GLU A 246 -4.62 -3.53 20.41
CA GLU A 246 -4.82 -4.31 21.64
C GLU A 246 -5.65 -5.56 21.34
N PRO A 247 -5.42 -6.68 22.04
CA PRO A 247 -6.25 -7.87 21.91
C PRO A 247 -7.72 -7.57 22.25
N GLY A 248 -8.64 -8.10 21.46
CA GLY A 248 -10.08 -7.94 21.68
C GLY A 248 -10.66 -6.55 21.36
N ALA A 249 -9.86 -5.59 20.87
CA ALA A 249 -10.36 -4.26 20.48
C ALA A 249 -11.41 -4.28 19.34
N GLY A 250 -11.48 -5.38 18.59
CA GLY A 250 -12.48 -5.61 17.54
C GLY A 250 -13.81 -6.20 18.02
N ALA A 251 -13.91 -6.67 19.27
CA ALA A 251 -15.17 -7.13 19.83
C ALA A 251 -16.02 -5.89 20.18
N ALA A 252 -17.02 -5.60 19.34
CA ALA A 252 -17.97 -4.53 19.62
C ALA A 252 -18.50 -4.67 21.07
N PRO A 253 -18.63 -3.57 21.84
CA PRO A 253 -19.14 -3.65 23.20
C PRO A 253 -20.52 -4.31 23.13
N GLU A 254 -20.71 -5.42 23.85
CA GLU A 254 -21.99 -6.09 23.95
C GLU A 254 -23.05 -5.05 24.38
N ALA A 255 -24.01 -4.79 23.50
CA ALA A 255 -25.13 -3.92 23.81
C ALA A 255 -25.93 -4.60 24.94
N LYS A 256 -25.93 -3.97 26.12
CA LYS A 256 -26.69 -4.40 27.30
C LYS A 256 -28.18 -4.12 27.14
#